data_AF-A0A317U0E0-F1
#
_entry.id   AF-A0A317U0E0-F1
#
_cell.length_a   1.000
_cell.length_b   1.000
_cell.length_c   1.000
_cell.angle_alpha   90.00
_cell.angle_beta   90.00
_cell.angle_gamma   90.00
#
_symmetry.space_group_name_H-M   'P 1'
#
loop_
_entity.id
_entity.type
_entity.pdbx_description
1 polymer ?
#
loop_
_entity_poly.entity_id
_entity_poly.type
_entity_poly.pdbx_seq_one_letter_code
_entity_poly.pdbx_strand_id
1 'polypeptide(L)'
;MLRNNIGRPHKELTLPRLKRQLSIFYTGPDGRVTSDDPNSYKGEERAAYQDALVSQYPWTGYADGILKDRNKPQKHNFFSAAKTEESENEAPSLTPP
;
A
#
# COMPACT_ATOMS: atom_id res chain seq x y z
N MET A 1 -24.15 -34.89 29.53
CA MET A 1 -24.19 -33.41 29.71
C MET A 1 -23.19 -32.77 28.76
N LEU A 2 -23.61 -32.42 27.54
CA LEU A 2 -22.82 -31.58 26.63
C LEU A 2 -23.27 -30.12 26.81
N ARG A 3 -22.35 -29.22 27.17
CA ARG A 3 -22.62 -27.78 27.23
C ARG A 3 -22.28 -27.16 25.88
N ASN A 4 -23.33 -26.83 25.14
CA ASN A 4 -23.26 -26.02 23.93
C ASN A 4 -22.96 -24.57 24.32
N ASN A 5 -21.73 -24.09 24.11
CA ASN A 5 -21.42 -22.67 24.15
C ASN A 5 -21.81 -22.02 22.81
N ILE A 6 -23.13 -21.94 22.58
CA ILE A 6 -23.75 -21.12 21.53
C ILE A 6 -23.75 -19.68 22.05
N GLY A 7 -22.73 -18.91 21.70
CA GLY A 7 -22.55 -17.59 22.29
C GLY A 7 -21.45 -16.72 21.71
N ARG A 8 -21.06 -16.92 20.44
CA ARG A 8 -20.41 -15.84 19.70
C ARG A 8 -21.33 -15.44 18.55
N PRO A 9 -21.76 -14.17 18.47
CA PRO A 9 -22.55 -13.71 17.33
C PRO A 9 -21.75 -13.99 16.06
N HIS A 10 -22.43 -14.54 15.06
CA HIS A 10 -21.92 -14.66 13.71
C HIS A 10 -21.30 -13.31 13.30
N LYS A 11 -20.00 -13.29 12.95
CA LYS A 11 -19.48 -12.18 12.16
C LYS A 11 -20.02 -12.37 10.75
N GLU A 12 -21.19 -11.79 10.53
CA GLU A 12 -21.77 -11.60 9.21
C GLU A 12 -20.69 -11.00 8.29
N LEU A 13 -20.56 -11.59 7.11
CA LEU A 13 -19.63 -11.18 6.07
C LEU A 13 -19.96 -9.74 5.65
N THR A 14 -19.05 -8.81 5.93
CA THR A 14 -19.21 -7.41 5.48
C THR A 14 -19.11 -7.34 3.96
N LEU A 15 -20.22 -6.95 3.32
CA LEU A 15 -20.34 -6.54 1.92
C LEU A 15 -19.40 -5.37 1.56
N PRO A 16 -19.03 -5.17 0.27
CA PRO A 16 -17.85 -4.42 -0.15
C PRO A 16 -18.01 -2.94 0.19
N ARG A 17 -17.30 -2.51 1.23
CA ARG A 17 -17.20 -1.10 1.59
C ARG A 17 -15.76 -0.82 1.94
N LEU A 18 -15.27 0.34 1.50
CA LEU A 18 -13.97 0.91 1.81
C LEU A 18 -13.63 0.53 3.26
N LYS A 19 -12.69 -0.40 3.48
CA LYS A 19 -12.23 -0.68 4.85
C LYS A 19 -11.79 0.66 5.38
N ARG A 20 -12.52 1.18 6.37
CA ARG A 20 -12.31 2.55 6.83
C ARG A 20 -10.84 2.66 7.24
N GLN A 21 -10.12 3.62 6.67
CA GLN A 21 -8.91 4.15 7.30
C GLN A 21 -9.39 4.86 8.57
N LEU A 22 -9.64 4.08 9.61
CA LEU A 22 -9.83 4.60 10.95
C LEU A 22 -8.44 4.94 11.48
N SER A 23 -8.30 6.10 12.10
CA SER A 23 -7.16 6.35 12.98
C SER A 23 -7.19 5.27 14.07
N ILE A 24 -6.18 4.39 14.04
CA ILE A 24 -6.07 3.26 14.96
C ILE A 24 -4.84 3.51 15.81
N PHE A 25 -5.03 3.39 17.12
CA PHE A 25 -3.91 3.32 18.04
C PHE A 25 -3.38 1.88 18.04
N TYR A 26 -2.06 1.72 17.93
CA TYR A 26 -1.37 0.44 18.00
C TYR A 26 -0.10 0.58 18.81
N THR A 27 0.39 -0.54 19.34
CA THR A 27 1.66 -0.56 20.06
C THR A 27 2.79 -0.63 19.05
N GLY A 28 3.67 0.37 19.02
CA GLY A 28 4.85 0.40 18.16
C GLY A 28 5.93 -0.59 18.59
N PRO A 29 6.99 -0.78 17.79
CA PRO A 29 8.13 -1.64 18.12
C PRO A 29 8.92 -1.17 19.34
N ASP A 30 8.79 0.10 19.71
CA ASP A 30 9.35 0.70 20.94
C ASP A 30 8.51 0.40 22.19
N GLY A 31 7.38 -0.29 22.04
CA GLY A 31 6.45 -0.62 23.12
C GLY A 31 5.52 0.52 23.51
N ARG A 32 5.57 1.68 22.82
CA ARG A 32 4.67 2.81 23.08
C ARG A 32 3.42 2.72 22.23
N VAL A 33 2.31 3.24 22.76
CA VAL A 33 1.08 3.37 21.98
C VAL A 33 1.19 4.59 21.07
N THR A 34 1.01 4.38 19.78
CA THR A 34 1.04 5.44 18.75
C THR A 34 -0.20 5.34 17.85
N SER A 35 -0.55 6.45 17.20
CA SER A 35 -1.51 6.51 16.09
C SER A 35 -0.87 6.96 14.78
N ASP A 36 0.46 7.00 14.74
CA ASP A 36 1.21 7.50 13.59
C ASP A 36 1.06 6.56 12.39
N ASP A 37 1.00 7.12 11.19
CA ASP A 37 1.03 6.33 9.95
C ASP A 37 2.40 5.64 9.83
N PRO A 38 2.45 4.30 9.74
CA PRO A 38 3.71 3.58 9.51
C PRO A 38 4.50 4.08 8.29
N ASN A 39 3.83 4.67 7.30
CA ASN A 39 4.47 5.20 6.09
C ASN A 39 5.20 6.53 6.31
N SER A 40 5.00 7.20 7.45
CA SER A 40 5.75 8.39 7.84
C SER A 40 7.21 8.07 8.21
N TYR A 41 7.47 6.82 8.62
CA TYR A 41 8.82 6.33 8.93
C TYR A 41 9.57 5.89 7.67
N LYS A 42 10.88 5.64 7.80
CA LYS A 42 11.76 5.24 6.68
C LYS A 42 12.53 3.97 7.00
N GLY A 43 12.94 3.25 5.96
CA GLY A 43 13.80 2.07 6.09
C GLY A 43 13.18 0.95 6.94
N GLU A 44 14.01 0.35 7.82
CA GLU A 44 13.62 -0.76 8.70
C GLU A 44 12.57 -0.35 9.74
N GLU A 45 12.61 0.90 10.21
CA GLU A 45 11.64 1.41 11.17
C GLU A 45 10.23 1.37 10.59
N ARG A 46 10.06 1.81 9.33
CA ARG A 46 8.79 1.67 8.61
C ARG A 46 8.30 0.22 8.56
N ALA A 47 9.19 -0.73 8.28
CA ALA A 47 8.81 -2.14 8.21
C ALA A 47 8.32 -2.64 9.58
N ALA A 48 9.03 -2.29 10.66
CA ALA A 48 8.68 -2.67 12.02
C ALA A 48 7.32 -2.10 12.48
N TYR A 49 7.05 -0.81 12.22
CA TYR A 49 5.75 -0.20 12.55
C TYR A 49 4.62 -0.78 11.69
N GLN A 50 4.87 -1.07 10.41
CA GLN A 50 3.90 -1.75 9.56
C GLN A 50 3.57 -3.16 10.07
N ASP A 51 4.57 -3.93 10.48
CA ASP A 51 4.38 -5.27 11.04
C ASP A 51 3.62 -5.23 12.37
N ALA A 52 3.94 -4.26 13.22
CA ALA A 52 3.23 -4.02 14.47
C ALA A 52 1.73 -3.72 14.23
N LEU A 53 1.42 -2.86 13.25
CA LEU A 53 0.03 -2.54 12.90
C LEU A 53 -0.70 -3.76 12.31
N VAL A 54 -0.07 -4.47 11.37
CA VAL A 54 -0.68 -5.63 10.70
C VAL A 54 -0.94 -6.77 11.68
N SER A 55 -0.02 -7.03 12.62
CA SER A 55 -0.17 -8.10 13.62
C SER A 55 -1.30 -7.82 14.62
N GLN A 56 -1.43 -6.58 15.08
CA GLN A 56 -2.47 -6.19 16.04
C GLN A 56 -3.85 -6.01 15.37
N TYR A 57 -3.88 -5.46 14.15
CA TYR A 57 -5.12 -5.08 13.47
C TYR A 57 -5.17 -5.52 12.00
N PRO A 58 -5.13 -6.84 11.71
CA PRO A 58 -5.08 -7.36 10.34
C PRO A 58 -6.35 -7.11 9.53
N TRP A 59 -7.45 -6.76 10.19
CA TRP A 59 -8.76 -6.54 9.55
C TRP A 59 -8.95 -5.11 9.03
N THR A 60 -7.97 -4.23 9.24
CA THR A 60 -8.08 -2.79 8.94
C THR A 60 -7.70 -2.44 7.50
N GLY A 61 -8.17 -1.28 7.01
CA GLY A 61 -7.81 -0.80 5.68
C GLY A 61 -6.33 -0.45 5.54
N TYR A 62 -5.69 -0.04 6.64
CA TYR A 62 -4.24 0.17 6.70
C TYR A 62 -3.47 -1.12 6.51
N ALA A 63 -3.83 -2.19 7.24
CA ALA A 63 -3.20 -3.49 7.07
C ALA A 63 -3.35 -4.01 5.64
N ASP A 64 -4.53 -3.87 5.04
CA ASP A 64 -4.76 -4.23 3.63
C ASP A 64 -3.90 -3.42 2.66
N GLY A 65 -3.78 -2.10 2.88
CA GLY A 65 -2.94 -1.22 2.06
C GLY A 65 -1.47 -1.63 2.11
N ILE A 66 -0.96 -1.86 3.32
CA ILE A 66 0.42 -2.32 3.57
C ILE A 66 0.68 -3.65 2.86
N LEU A 67 -0.21 -4.64 3.03
CA LEU A 67 -0.06 -5.95 2.40
C LEU A 67 -0.15 -5.86 0.87
N LYS A 68 -1.03 -5.03 0.32
CA LYS A 68 -1.12 -4.77 -1.12
C LYS A 68 0.15 -4.14 -1.66
N ASP A 69 0.73 -3.17 -0.96
CA ASP A 69 1.95 -2.50 -1.41
C ASP A 69 3.17 -3.41 -1.34
N ARG A 70 3.26 -4.30 -0.34
CA ARG A 70 4.30 -5.33 -0.25
C ARG A 70 4.19 -6.38 -1.35
N ASN A 71 2.95 -6.77 -1.68
CA ASN A 71 2.69 -7.81 -2.68
C ASN A 71 2.55 -7.26 -4.11
N LYS A 72 2.54 -5.94 -4.29
CA LYS A 72 2.63 -5.36 -5.64
C LYS A 72 3.98 -5.79 -6.20
N PRO A 73 4.02 -6.53 -7.32
CA PRO A 73 5.27 -6.69 -8.02
C PRO A 73 5.76 -5.27 -8.30
N GLN A 74 6.99 -4.95 -7.87
CA GLN A 74 7.65 -3.74 -8.34
C GLN A 74 7.60 -3.83 -9.86
N LYS A 75 6.65 -3.11 -10.47
CA LYS A 75 6.64 -2.94 -11.92
C LYS A 75 7.91 -2.17 -12.17
N HIS A 76 8.94 -2.90 -12.55
CA HIS A 76 10.13 -2.38 -13.17
C HIS A 76 9.60 -1.71 -14.44
N ASN A 77 9.15 -0.46 -14.31
CA ASN A 77 8.81 0.37 -15.44
C ASN A 77 10.16 0.78 -16.01
N PHE A 78 10.73 -0.18 -16.75
CA PHE A 78 11.73 0.05 -17.78
C PHE A 78 11.25 1.26 -18.57
N PHE A 79 11.99 2.35 -18.48
CA PHE A 79 11.89 3.44 -19.43
C PHE A 79 12.07 2.85 -20.84
N SER A 80 10.99 2.58 -21.56
CA SER A 80 11.01 2.45 -23.01
C SER A 80 10.54 3.77 -23.60
N ALA A 81 11.43 4.76 -23.55
CA ALA A 81 11.37 5.87 -24.49
C ALA A 81 11.72 5.29 -25.87
N ALA A 82 10.72 4.81 -26.61
CA ALA A 82 10.87 4.57 -28.03
C ALA A 82 11.00 5.95 -28.71
N LYS A 83 12.23 6.39 -28.90
CA LYS A 83 12.54 7.54 -29.73
C LYS A 83 12.38 7.09 -31.18
N THR A 84 11.21 7.33 -31.76
CA THR A 84 10.99 7.20 -33.20
C THR A 84 11.80 8.32 -33.86
N GLU A 85 12.96 7.99 -34.41
CA GLU A 85 13.66 8.85 -35.35
C GLU A 85 12.90 8.75 -36.68
N GLU A 86 11.98 9.68 -36.91
CA GLU A 86 11.43 9.91 -38.24
C GLU A 86 12.52 10.53 -39.11
N SER A 87 12.96 9.72 -40.07
CA SER A 87 13.78 10.12 -41.20
C SER A 87 12.97 11.02 -42.13
N GLU A 88 13.19 12.32 -42.08
CA GLU A 88 12.77 13.23 -43.16
C GLU A 88 14.02 13.72 -43.89
N ASN A 89 14.36 12.98 -44.95
CA ASN A 89 15.06 13.54 -46.09
C ASN A 89 14.13 14.57 -46.76
N GLU A 90 14.55 15.82 -46.84
CA GLU A 90 14.74 16.59 -48.09
C GLU A 90 14.75 18.10 -47.79
N ALA A 91 15.80 18.77 -48.25
CA ALA A 91 15.96 20.22 -48.20
C ALA A 91 14.90 20.95 -49.05
N PRO A 92 14.62 22.23 -48.74
CA PRO A 92 15.16 23.24 -49.65
C PRO A 92 15.76 24.46 -48.93
N SER A 93 16.70 25.08 -49.66
CA SER A 93 17.38 26.32 -49.34
C SER A 93 16.43 27.46 -48.99
N LEU A 94 16.91 28.41 -48.15
CA LEU A 94 16.62 29.85 -48.25
C LEU A 94 17.57 30.61 -47.28
N THR A 95 18.53 31.34 -47.84
CA THR A 95 19.36 32.34 -47.13
C THR A 95 18.57 33.60 -46.84
N PRO A 96 18.90 34.31 -45.75
CA PRO A 96 18.86 35.78 -45.80
C PRO A 96 19.98 36.45 -44.95
N PRO A 97 20.08 37.80 -44.97
CA PRO A 97 20.48 38.70 -46.04
C PRO A 97 22.01 38.93 -46.13
#